data_AF-A0A3M8WPC3-F1
#
_entry.id   AF-A0A3M8WPC3-F1
#
_cell.length_a   1.000
_cell.length_b   1.000
_cell.length_c   1.000
_cell.angle_alpha   90.00
_cell.angle_beta   90.00
_cell.angle_gamma   90.00
#
_symmetry.space_group_name_H-M   'P 1'
#
loop_
_entity.id
_entity.type
_entity.pdbx_description
1 polymer ?
#
loop_
_entity_poly.entity_id
_entity_poly.type
_entity_poly.pdbx_seq_one_letter_code
_entity_poly.pdbx_strand_id
1 'polypeptide(L)' 'MSRTMDRIRREAIEQYGDAPATPAEALDHVLAMFADAPDDWMVLEATKGLYGDGVRTGLTMGDLRDLHAALT' A
#
# COMPACT_ATOMS: atom_id res chain seq x y z
N MET A 1 -11.28 -24.05 -7.51
CA MET A 1 -10.68 -23.33 -6.36
C MET A 1 -11.04 -24.06 -5.08
N SER A 2 -10.19 -23.97 -4.05
CA SER A 2 -10.48 -24.58 -2.74
C SER A 2 -11.59 -23.78 -2.03
N ARG A 3 -12.53 -24.46 -1.35
CA ARG A 3 -13.63 -23.82 -0.59
C ARG A 3 -13.10 -22.80 0.45
N THR A 4 -11.89 -23.04 0.96
CA THR A 4 -11.20 -22.13 1.89
C THR A 4 -10.85 -20.80 1.22
N MET A 5 -10.38 -20.83 -0.02
CA MET A 5 -10.03 -19.63 -0.79
C MET A 5 -11.27 -18.84 -1.17
N ASP A 6 -12.36 -19.51 -1.52
CA ASP A 6 -13.62 -18.85 -1.85
C ASP A 6 -14.21 -18.10 -0.64
N ARG A 7 -14.04 -18.64 0.57
CA ARG A 7 -14.43 -17.96 1.82
C ARG A 7 -13.57 -16.74 2.10
N ILE A 8 -12.24 -16.89 2.07
CA ILE A 8 -11.30 -15.77 2.30
C ILE A 8 -11.57 -14.63 1.32
N ARG A 9 -11.80 -14.97 0.04
CA ARG A 9 -12.13 -13.97 -0.98
C ARG A 9 -13.42 -13.22 -0.66
N ARG A 10 -14.47 -13.92 -0.22
CA ARG A 10 -15.76 -13.31 0.12
C ARG A 10 -15.62 -12.34 1.30
N GLU A 11 -14.95 -12.79 2.37
CA GLU A 11 -14.68 -11.99 3.56
C GLU A 11 -13.86 -10.74 3.21
N ALA A 12 -12.86 -10.88 2.33
CA ALA A 12 -12.07 -9.74 1.86
C ALA A 12 -12.91 -8.74 1.03
N ILE A 13 -13.80 -9.21 0.16
CA ILE A 13 -14.69 -8.34 -0.63
C ILE A 13 -15.70 -7.62 0.29
N GLU A 14 -16.26 -8.32 1.29
CA GLU A 14 -17.16 -7.71 2.27
C GLU A 14 -16.46 -6.63 3.11
N GLN A 15 -15.19 -6.85 3.46
CA GLN A 15 -14.42 -5.92 4.29
C GLN A 15 -13.84 -4.73 3.53
N TYR A 16 -13.35 -4.95 2.30
CA TYR A 16 -12.54 -3.97 1.57
C TYR A 16 -13.13 -3.53 0.22
N GLY A 17 -14.28 -4.08 -0.16
CA GLY A 17 -14.95 -3.77 -1.43
C GLY A 17 -14.42 -4.57 -2.62
N ASP A 18 -14.81 -4.14 -3.81
CA ASP A 18 -14.34 -4.73 -5.06
C ASP A 18 -12.84 -4.47 -5.28
N ALA A 19 -12.21 -5.28 -6.12
CA ALA A 19 -10.81 -5.09 -6.47
C ALA A 19 -10.61 -3.73 -7.15
N PRO A 20 -9.62 -2.92 -6.74
CA PRO A 20 -9.36 -1.62 -7.34
C PRO A 20 -9.01 -1.76 -8.83
N ALA A 21 -9.60 -0.91 -9.67
CA ALA A 21 -9.47 -0.93 -11.12
C ALA A 21 -8.52 0.15 -11.66
N THR A 22 -8.24 1.19 -10.86
CA THR A 22 -7.32 2.27 -11.24
C THR A 22 -6.14 2.40 -10.25
N PRO A 23 -5.02 3.02 -10.65
CA PRO A 23 -3.92 3.28 -9.72
C PRO A 23 -4.31 4.15 -8.51
N ALA A 24 -5.25 5.08 -8.69
CA ALA A 24 -5.77 5.90 -7.59
C ALA A 24 -6.55 5.04 -6.59
N GLU A 25 -7.51 4.24 -7.07
CA GLU A 25 -8.25 3.29 -6.22
C GLU A 25 -7.33 2.28 -5.51
N ALA A 26 -6.24 1.87 -6.17
CA ALA A 26 -5.25 1.00 -5.56
C ALA A 26 -4.48 1.69 -4.43
N LEU A 27 -4.16 2.99 -4.58
CA LEU A 27 -3.54 3.78 -3.52
C LEU A 27 -4.49 3.92 -2.33
N ASP A 28 -5.75 4.25 -2.56
CA ASP A 28 -6.78 4.35 -1.52
C ASP A 28 -6.89 3.04 -0.72
N HIS A 29 -6.93 1.91 -1.44
CA HIS A 29 -7.01 0.58 -0.84
C HIS A 29 -5.77 0.26 0.03
N VAL A 30 -4.56 0.59 -0.44
CA VAL A 30 -3.33 0.40 0.34
C VAL A 30 -3.35 1.26 1.60
N LEU A 31 -3.72 2.54 1.48
CA LEU A 31 -3.78 3.45 2.62
C LEU A 31 -4.83 3.02 3.66
N ALA A 32 -5.97 2.47 3.22
CA ALA A 32 -6.98 1.92 4.10
C ALA A 32 -6.50 0.67 4.85
N MET A 33 -5.81 -0.25 4.15
CA MET A 33 -5.30 -1.50 4.75
C MET A 33 -4.19 -1.25 5.77
N PHE A 34 -3.39 -0.22 5.55
CA PHE A 34 -2.26 0.17 6.41
C PHE A 34 -2.51 1.49 7.14
N ALA A 35 -3.76 1.78 7.48
CA ALA A 35 -4.14 3.02 8.15
C ALA A 35 -3.33 3.27 9.43
N ASP A 36 -3.08 2.21 10.20
CA ASP A 36 -2.35 2.25 11.48
C ASP A 36 -0.82 2.16 11.34
N ALA A 37 -0.30 2.04 10.10
CA ALA A 37 1.13 1.93 9.90
C ALA A 37 1.85 3.27 10.12
N PRO A 38 3.06 3.28 10.71
CA PRO A 38 3.78 4.51 10.96
C PRO A 38 4.31 5.14 9.67
N ASP A 39 4.37 6.46 9.63
CA ASP A 39 4.72 7.25 8.43
C ASP A 39 6.12 6.93 7.90
N ASP A 40 7.06 6.64 8.79
CA ASP A 40 8.46 6.35 8.45
C ASP A 40 8.68 4.91 7.94
N TRP A 41 7.62 4.09 7.88
CA TRP A 41 7.72 2.75 7.36
C TRP A 41 7.96 2.76 5.84
N MET A 42 9.09 2.22 5.42
CA MET A 42 9.43 2.03 4.01
C MET A 42 8.52 0.99 3.35
N VAL A 43 7.75 1.42 2.35
CA VAL A 43 6.82 0.55 1.59
C VAL A 43 7.47 0.05 0.31
N LEU A 44 8.18 0.94 -0.39
CA LEU A 44 8.85 0.64 -1.64
C LEU A 44 10.29 1.13 -1.59
N GLU A 45 11.25 0.21 -1.45
CA GLU A 45 12.68 0.53 -1.56
C GLU A 45 13.09 0.54 -3.04
N ALA A 46 13.60 1.68 -3.50
CA ALA A 46 14.11 1.85 -4.87
C ALA A 46 15.60 1.50 -4.95
N THR A 47 16.42 2.04 -4.05
CA THR A 47 17.86 1.77 -4.02
C THR A 47 18.38 1.69 -2.59
N LYS A 48 19.47 0.94 -2.40
CA LYS A 48 20.22 0.86 -1.14
C LYS A 48 21.71 0.93 -1.43
N GLY A 49 22.42 1.81 -0.73
CA GLY A 49 23.88 1.96 -0.84
C GLY A 49 24.36 2.80 -2.03
N LEU A 50 23.47 3.21 -2.93
CA LEU A 50 23.84 3.98 -4.14
C LEU A 50 24.33 5.39 -3.81
N TYR A 51 23.77 6.02 -2.78
CA TYR A 51 24.06 7.40 -2.39
C TYR A 51 24.87 7.52 -1.09
N GLY A 52 25.48 6.44 -0.66
CA GLY A 52 26.22 6.34 0.60
C GLY A 52 25.91 5.05 1.33
N ASP A 53 26.83 4.60 2.19
CA ASP A 53 26.66 3.35 2.92
C ASP A 53 25.41 3.40 3.81
N GLY A 54 24.59 2.36 3.72
CA GLY A 54 23.32 2.26 4.43
C GLY A 54 22.18 3.18 3.95
N VAL A 55 22.42 4.13 3.03
CA VAL A 55 21.38 5.04 2.54
C VAL A 55 20.37 4.28 1.69
N ARG A 56 19.09 4.42 2.02
CA ARG A 56 17.96 3.85 1.28
C ARG A 56 17.14 4.98 0.67
N THR A 57 16.71 4.80 -0.56
CA THR A 57 15.74 5.71 -1.22
C THR A 57 14.50 4.93 -1.57
N GLY A 58 13.33 5.55 -1.48
CA GLY A 58 12.06 4.85 -1.68
C GLY A 58 10.86 5.71 -1.32
N LEU A 59 9.71 5.06 -1.24
CA LEU A 59 8.47 5.67 -0.74
C LEU A 59 8.10 5.05 0.60
N THR A 60 7.87 5.91 1.57
CA THR A 60 7.34 5.57 2.90
C THR A 60 5.81 5.67 2.92
N MET A 61 5.17 5.19 3.99
CA MET A 61 3.72 5.39 4.17
C MET A 61 3.36 6.88 4.23
N GLY A 62 4.20 7.72 4.84
CA GLY A 62 4.03 9.17 4.84
C GLY A 62 4.02 9.73 3.42
N ASP A 63 5.00 9.36 2.60
CA ASP A 63 5.08 9.80 1.19
C ASP A 63 3.83 9.38 0.39
N LEU A 64 3.30 8.18 0.62
CA LEU A 64 2.08 7.71 -0.05
C LEU A 64 0.84 8.51 0.36
N ARG A 65 0.71 8.90 1.64
CA ARG A 65 -0.38 9.76 2.11
C ARG A 65 -0.28 11.17 1.53
N ASP A 66 0.92 11.73 1.48
CA ASP A 66 1.16 13.05 0.89
C ASP A 66 0.86 13.05 -0.62
N LEU A 67 1.28 12.01 -1.34
CA LEU A 67 0.94 11.83 -2.76
C LEU A 67 -0.56 11.69 -2.97
N HIS A 68 -1.25 10.89 -2.15
CA HIS A 68 -2.70 10.75 -2.21
C HIS A 68 -3.41 12.10 -1.98
N ALA A 69 -2.98 12.88 -0.98
CA ALA A 69 -3.53 14.21 -0.71
C ALA A 69 -3.27 15.21 -1.85
N ALA A 70 -2.20 15.05 -2.63
CA ALA A 70 -1.90 15.91 -3.77
C ALA A 70 -2.70 15.54 -5.05
N LEU A 71 -3.25 14.33 -5.11
CA LEU A 71 -4.01 13.82 -6.25
C LEU A 71 -5.53 14.01 -6.11
N THR A 72 -6.01 14.39 -4.92
CA THR A 72 -7.42 14.59 -4.57
C THR A 72 -7.79 16.07 -4.46
#